data_AF-A0A6L2LAA5-F1
#
_entry.id   AF-A0A6L2LAA5-F1
#
_cell.length_a   1.000
_cell.length_b   1.000
_cell.length_c   1.000
_cell.angle_alpha   90.00
_cell.angle_beta   90.00
_cell.angle_gamma   90.00
#
_symmetry.space_group_name_H-M   'P 1'
#
loop_
_entity.id
_entity.type
_entity.pdbx_description
1 polymer ?
#
loop_
_entity_poly.entity_id
_entity_poly.type
_entity_poly.pdbx_seq_one_letter_code
_entity_poly.pdbx_strand_id
1 'polypeptide(L)'
;MQQIQDKAKKSCMVSFRQLHSHLKRLSQNDLQGSRTESGFKRAFATLSGQDIETFTGLMFLNVEQLEKQLDKEDFQEIGSMAAFNVLETRFQMFITSRVYLNDEYVAITRNYFIQYTQQAIPEFCDTLIQHLESVKKSIDEIVYLKREYDSWDTSSRSGNDAHDDADIKPIYDEDPMAKVQMTAEINVFAIGQQHTEQPEFNNE
;
A
#
# COMPACT_ATOMS: atom_id res chain seq x y z
N MET A 1 -20.24 9.06 -15.39
CA MET A 1 -18.95 9.13 -14.65
C MET A 1 -18.84 8.05 -13.57
N GLN A 2 -19.87 7.79 -12.76
CA GLN A 2 -19.89 6.68 -11.79
C GLN A 2 -19.45 5.32 -12.39
N GLN A 3 -19.94 4.98 -13.59
CA GLN A 3 -19.55 3.76 -14.30
C GLN A 3 -18.04 3.65 -14.60
N ILE A 4 -17.35 4.78 -14.81
CA ILE A 4 -15.91 4.83 -15.09
C ILE A 4 -15.12 4.57 -13.79
N GLN A 5 -15.54 5.20 -12.68
CA GLN A 5 -14.96 4.96 -11.36
C GLN A 5 -15.19 3.51 -10.90
N ASP A 6 -16.39 2.97 -11.10
CA ASP A 6 -16.70 1.56 -10.79
C ASP A 6 -15.86 0.59 -11.63
N LYS A 7 -15.58 0.94 -12.89
CA LYS A 7 -14.70 0.16 -13.77
C LYS A 7 -13.25 0.19 -13.28
N ALA A 8 -12.75 1.37 -12.89
CA ALA A 8 -11.40 1.51 -12.32
C ALA A 8 -11.26 0.73 -11.01
N LYS A 9 -12.25 0.82 -10.11
CA LYS A 9 -12.30 0.03 -8.87
C LYS A 9 -12.29 -1.48 -9.16
N LYS A 10 -13.09 -1.95 -10.12
CA LYS A 10 -13.05 -3.37 -10.56
C LYS A 10 -11.68 -3.76 -11.11
N SER A 11 -11.05 -2.91 -11.92
CA SER A 11 -9.69 -3.15 -12.45
C SER A 11 -8.66 -3.26 -11.33
N CYS A 12 -8.71 -2.36 -10.34
CA CYS A 12 -7.88 -2.41 -9.14
C CYS A 12 -8.04 -3.73 -8.38
N MET A 13 -9.29 -4.19 -8.20
CA MET A 13 -9.55 -5.47 -7.54
C MET A 13 -9.03 -6.69 -8.32
N VAL A 14 -8.93 -6.60 -9.66
CA VAL A 14 -8.28 -7.66 -10.45
C VAL A 14 -6.78 -7.70 -10.15
N SER A 15 -6.08 -6.56 -10.20
CA SER A 15 -4.66 -6.48 -9.87
C SER A 15 -4.37 -6.94 -8.45
N PHE A 16 -5.23 -6.55 -7.50
CA PHE A 16 -5.15 -6.98 -6.11
C PHE A 16 -5.30 -8.51 -5.96
N ARG A 17 -6.28 -9.11 -6.63
CA ARG A 17 -6.47 -10.58 -6.61
C ARG A 17 -5.28 -11.34 -7.19
N GLN A 18 -4.62 -10.78 -8.21
CA GLN A 18 -3.41 -11.37 -8.77
C GLN A 18 -2.27 -11.37 -7.73
N LEU A 19 -2.03 -10.23 -7.06
CA LEU A 19 -1.06 -10.12 -5.98
C LEU A 19 -1.33 -11.14 -4.86
N HIS A 20 -2.58 -11.19 -4.36
CA HIS A 20 -2.99 -12.12 -3.32
C HIS A 20 -2.81 -13.59 -3.74
N SER A 21 -3.19 -13.94 -4.97
CA SER A 21 -3.05 -15.30 -5.49
C SER A 21 -1.59 -15.74 -5.63
N HIS A 22 -0.71 -14.81 -6.03
CA HIS A 22 0.72 -15.08 -6.15
C HIS A 22 1.36 -15.31 -4.77
N LEU A 23 1.01 -14.48 -3.79
CA LEU A 23 1.40 -14.66 -2.39
C LEU A 23 0.95 -16.02 -1.83
N LYS A 24 -0.25 -16.47 -2.21
CA LYS A 24 -0.83 -17.73 -1.75
C LYS A 24 0.00 -18.97 -2.07
N ARG A 25 0.86 -18.91 -3.09
CA ARG A 25 1.81 -19.98 -3.42
C ARG A 25 2.84 -20.24 -2.32
N LEU A 26 3.07 -19.28 -1.43
CA LEU A 26 3.96 -19.43 -0.29
C LEU A 26 3.33 -20.25 0.84
N SER A 27 2.01 -20.22 0.98
CA SER A 27 1.26 -20.89 2.05
C SER A 27 0.44 -22.09 1.60
N GLN A 28 0.25 -22.29 0.30
CA GLN A 28 -0.50 -23.43 -0.26
C GLN A 28 0.42 -24.34 -1.08
N ASN A 29 0.59 -25.57 -0.60
CA ASN A 29 1.32 -26.62 -1.31
C ASN A 29 0.79 -28.01 -0.90
N ASP A 30 0.95 -28.98 -1.79
CA ASP A 30 0.60 -30.39 -1.53
C ASP A 30 1.73 -31.16 -0.84
N LEU A 31 2.83 -30.48 -0.51
CA LEU A 31 4.06 -31.04 0.06
C LEU A 31 4.09 -30.94 1.60
N GLN A 32 2.94 -30.70 2.23
CA GLN A 32 2.85 -30.59 3.69
C GLN A 32 3.34 -31.88 4.38
N GLY A 33 4.18 -31.72 5.40
CA GLY A 33 4.84 -32.80 6.12
C GLY A 33 6.04 -33.42 5.40
N SER A 34 6.41 -32.95 4.20
CA SER A 34 7.51 -33.53 3.43
C SER A 34 8.88 -32.97 3.79
N ARG A 35 9.93 -33.70 3.38
CA ARG A 35 11.31 -33.19 3.40
C ARG A 35 11.48 -31.93 2.54
N THR A 36 10.71 -31.79 1.46
CA THR A 36 10.76 -30.61 0.59
C THR A 36 10.18 -29.37 1.27
N GLU A 37 9.07 -29.50 2.01
CA GLU A 37 8.52 -28.40 2.81
C GLU A 37 9.52 -27.93 3.87
N SER A 38 10.08 -28.85 4.67
CA SER A 38 11.06 -28.47 5.70
C SER A 38 12.31 -27.82 5.11
N GLY A 39 12.80 -28.32 3.97
CA GLY A 39 13.88 -27.70 3.20
C GLY A 39 13.52 -26.30 2.70
N PHE A 40 12.29 -26.12 2.21
CA PHE A 40 11.75 -24.82 1.80
C PHE A 40 11.66 -23.83 2.97
N LYS A 41 11.11 -24.22 4.12
CA LYS A 41 11.01 -23.33 5.30
C LYS A 41 12.37 -22.83 5.75
N ARG A 42 13.36 -23.73 5.80
CA ARG A 42 14.76 -23.35 6.10
C ARG A 42 15.32 -22.42 5.03
N ALA A 43 15.12 -22.75 3.75
CA ALA A 43 15.57 -21.94 2.64
C ALA A 43 14.97 -20.53 2.67
N PHE A 44 13.67 -20.43 2.92
CA PHE A 44 12.94 -19.18 3.04
C PHE A 44 13.44 -18.35 4.21
N ALA A 45 13.69 -18.96 5.38
CA ALA A 45 14.23 -18.26 6.54
C ALA A 45 15.61 -17.67 6.27
N THR A 46 16.49 -18.43 5.60
CA THR A 46 17.81 -17.93 5.17
C THR A 46 17.69 -16.76 4.19
N LEU A 47 16.74 -16.83 3.25
CA LEU A 47 16.56 -15.80 2.22
C LEU A 47 15.88 -14.55 2.74
N SER A 48 14.91 -14.67 3.64
CA SER A 48 14.05 -13.55 4.07
C SER A 48 14.40 -12.99 5.45
N GLY A 49 15.24 -13.69 6.21
CA GLY A 49 15.57 -13.35 7.60
C GLY A 49 14.46 -13.67 8.61
N GLN A 50 13.36 -14.30 8.19
CA GLN A 50 12.23 -14.65 9.05
C GLN A 50 11.57 -15.96 8.60
N ASP A 51 10.87 -16.65 9.49
CA ASP A 51 10.15 -17.88 9.13
C ASP A 51 8.98 -17.60 8.18
N ILE A 52 8.58 -18.63 7.43
CA ILE A 52 7.55 -18.48 6.39
C ILE A 52 6.18 -18.18 7.00
N GLU A 53 5.87 -18.74 8.16
CA GLU A 53 4.60 -18.55 8.84
C GLU A 53 4.43 -17.10 9.30
N THR A 54 5.46 -16.52 9.93
CA THR A 54 5.50 -15.11 10.31
C THR A 54 5.42 -14.20 9.09
N PHE A 55 6.22 -14.49 8.04
CA PHE A 55 6.18 -13.71 6.81
C PHE A 55 4.79 -13.71 6.20
N THR A 56 4.25 -14.89 5.89
CA THR A 56 2.96 -15.02 5.22
C THR A 56 1.83 -14.46 6.07
N GLY A 57 1.83 -14.69 7.38
CA GLY A 57 0.84 -14.11 8.30
C GLY A 57 0.81 -12.58 8.26
N LEU A 58 1.98 -11.92 8.29
CA LEU A 58 2.07 -10.46 8.17
C LEU A 58 1.66 -9.97 6.78
N MET A 59 2.07 -10.68 5.72
CA MET A 59 1.72 -10.29 4.36
C MET A 59 0.22 -10.40 4.11
N PHE A 60 -0.43 -11.49 4.54
CA PHE A 60 -1.88 -11.63 4.41
C PHE A 60 -2.62 -10.58 5.23
N LEU A 61 -2.18 -10.27 6.45
CA LEU A 61 -2.78 -9.21 7.25
C LEU A 61 -2.71 -7.86 6.53
N ASN A 62 -1.56 -7.51 5.95
CA ASN A 62 -1.40 -6.25 5.21
C ASN A 62 -2.23 -6.23 3.92
N VAL A 63 -2.33 -7.37 3.23
CA VAL A 63 -3.15 -7.51 2.02
C VAL A 63 -4.64 -7.37 2.36
N GLU A 64 -5.13 -8.00 3.43
CA GLU A 64 -6.50 -7.82 3.91
C GLU A 64 -6.80 -6.38 4.34
N GLN A 65 -5.83 -5.69 4.96
CA GLN A 65 -5.98 -4.28 5.30
C GLN A 65 -6.09 -3.41 4.05
N LEU A 66 -5.28 -3.68 3.03
CA LEU A 66 -5.37 -2.98 1.75
C LEU A 66 -6.72 -3.27 1.07
N GLU A 67 -7.18 -4.52 1.04
CA GLU A 67 -8.50 -4.90 0.52
C GLU A 67 -9.61 -4.07 1.17
N LYS A 68 -9.60 -4.00 2.50
CA LYS A 68 -10.56 -3.21 3.27
C LYS A 68 -10.55 -1.73 2.92
N GLN A 69 -9.41 -1.15 2.52
CA GLN A 69 -9.33 0.24 2.08
C GLN A 69 -9.86 0.41 0.65
N LEU A 70 -9.54 -0.53 -0.24
CA LEU A 70 -9.98 -0.52 -1.63
C LEU A 70 -11.49 -0.73 -1.76
N ASP A 71 -12.08 -1.58 -0.91
CA ASP A 71 -13.49 -1.94 -0.99
C ASP A 71 -14.45 -0.93 -0.35
N LYS A 72 -13.95 0.06 0.41
CA LYS A 72 -14.78 1.13 0.98
C LYS A 72 -15.69 1.77 -0.06
N GLU A 73 -16.92 2.06 0.35
CA GLU A 73 -17.89 2.81 -0.47
C GLU A 73 -17.31 4.17 -0.85
N ASP A 74 -16.85 4.92 0.15
CA ASP A 74 -16.06 6.12 -0.02
C ASP A 74 -14.57 5.79 -0.09
N PHE A 75 -14.01 5.77 -1.30
CA PHE A 75 -12.59 5.53 -1.50
C PHE A 75 -11.73 6.60 -0.80
N GLN A 76 -10.80 6.15 0.05
CA GLN A 76 -9.87 6.99 0.80
C GLN A 76 -8.44 6.82 0.27
N GLU A 77 -7.99 7.76 -0.57
CA GLU A 77 -6.64 7.78 -1.16
C GLU A 77 -5.54 7.60 -0.12
N ILE A 78 -5.50 8.47 0.90
CA ILE A 78 -4.47 8.47 1.93
C ILE A 78 -4.45 7.12 2.68
N GLY A 79 -5.63 6.57 2.99
CA GLY A 79 -5.76 5.29 3.68
C GLY A 79 -5.27 4.11 2.83
N SER A 80 -5.68 4.06 1.56
CA SER A 80 -5.25 3.04 0.59
C SER A 80 -3.75 3.09 0.34
N MET A 81 -3.19 4.29 0.16
CA MET A 81 -1.76 4.46 -0.11
C MET A 81 -0.90 4.16 1.12
N ALA A 82 -1.36 4.52 2.33
CA ALA A 82 -0.69 4.13 3.56
C ALA A 82 -0.65 2.60 3.72
N ALA A 83 -1.79 1.91 3.51
CA ALA A 83 -1.84 0.45 3.57
C ALA A 83 -0.94 -0.21 2.50
N PHE A 84 -0.95 0.33 1.28
CA PHE A 84 -0.08 -0.12 0.20
C PHE A 84 1.40 0.05 0.55
N ASN A 85 1.82 1.21 1.07
CA ASN A 85 3.22 1.48 1.40
C ASN A 85 3.74 0.56 2.52
N VAL A 86 2.90 0.22 3.50
CA VAL A 86 3.25 -0.77 4.54
C VAL A 86 3.51 -2.13 3.89
N LEU A 87 2.63 -2.56 2.98
CA LEU A 87 2.78 -3.80 2.24
C LEU A 87 4.05 -3.80 1.37
N GLU A 88 4.27 -2.74 0.60
CA GLU A 88 5.43 -2.54 -0.28
C GLU A 88 6.74 -2.59 0.51
N THR A 89 6.82 -1.90 1.65
CA THR A 89 8.04 -1.89 2.49
C THR A 89 8.41 -3.29 2.96
N ARG A 90 7.43 -4.08 3.43
CA ARG A 90 7.66 -5.46 3.88
C ARG A 90 8.12 -6.36 2.73
N PHE A 91 7.58 -6.16 1.53
CA PHE A 91 8.03 -6.87 0.34
C PHE A 91 9.42 -6.48 -0.11
N GLN A 92 9.77 -5.19 -0.05
CA GLN A 92 11.11 -4.74 -0.39
C GLN A 92 12.15 -5.38 0.52
N MET A 93 11.87 -5.54 1.82
CA MET A 93 12.77 -6.29 2.71
C MET A 93 13.03 -7.73 2.20
N PHE A 94 11.99 -8.43 1.73
CA PHE A 94 12.13 -9.76 1.14
C PHE A 94 12.94 -9.73 -0.18
N ILE A 95 12.67 -8.77 -1.06
CA ILE A 95 13.32 -8.64 -2.37
C ILE A 95 14.80 -8.25 -2.23
N THR A 96 15.14 -7.39 -1.28
CA THR A 96 16.50 -6.87 -1.08
C THR A 96 17.41 -7.86 -0.36
N SER A 97 16.85 -8.84 0.36
CA SER A 97 17.61 -9.86 1.11
C SER A 97 18.38 -10.89 0.22
N ARG A 98 18.67 -10.53 -1.02
CA ARG A 98 19.38 -11.31 -2.05
C ARG A 98 20.90 -11.51 -1.81
N VAL A 99 21.40 -11.13 -0.64
CA VAL A 99 22.85 -11.08 -0.32
C VAL A 99 23.55 -12.46 -0.47
N TYR A 100 22.79 -13.56 -0.46
CA TYR A 100 23.35 -14.92 -0.39
C TYR A 100 23.25 -15.76 -1.66
N LEU A 101 22.79 -15.21 -2.78
CA LEU A 101 22.44 -16.05 -3.95
C LEU A 101 23.62 -16.73 -4.68
N ASN A 102 24.89 -16.43 -4.41
CA ASN A 102 26.01 -16.93 -5.23
C ASN A 102 26.82 -18.10 -4.63
N ASP A 103 26.43 -18.64 -3.47
CA ASP A 103 27.11 -19.76 -2.80
C ASP A 103 26.49 -21.12 -3.19
N GLU A 104 27.32 -22.19 -3.21
CA GLU A 104 26.92 -23.59 -3.39
C GLU A 104 25.87 -24.02 -2.35
N TYR A 105 25.97 -23.53 -1.10
CA TYR A 105 24.96 -23.77 -0.06
C TYR A 105 23.58 -23.18 -0.44
N VAL A 106 23.59 -22.12 -1.24
CA VAL A 106 22.38 -21.46 -1.73
C VAL A 106 21.82 -22.12 -3.00
N ALA A 107 22.60 -22.93 -3.71
CA ALA A 107 22.08 -23.79 -4.77
C ALA A 107 21.04 -24.81 -4.25
N ILE A 108 21.30 -25.42 -3.09
CA ILE A 108 20.35 -26.34 -2.43
C ILE A 108 19.08 -25.59 -1.99
N THR A 109 19.26 -24.40 -1.42
CA THR A 109 18.18 -23.49 -1.00
C THR A 109 17.27 -23.13 -2.18
N ARG A 110 17.84 -22.80 -3.34
CA ARG A 110 17.12 -22.52 -4.58
C ARG A 110 16.31 -23.72 -5.06
N ASN A 111 16.88 -24.93 -5.01
CA ASN A 111 16.17 -26.15 -5.43
C ASN A 111 14.93 -26.40 -4.58
N TYR A 112 15.01 -26.22 -3.26
CA TYR A 112 13.82 -26.34 -2.40
C TYR A 112 12.77 -25.27 -2.71
N PHE A 113 13.19 -24.02 -2.98
CA PHE A 113 12.29 -22.96 -3.38
C PHE A 113 11.57 -23.28 -4.70
N ILE A 114 12.30 -23.74 -5.72
CA ILE A 114 11.73 -24.12 -7.02
C ILE A 114 10.78 -25.30 -6.88
N GLN A 115 11.16 -26.34 -6.14
CA GLN A 115 10.28 -27.50 -5.95
C GLN A 115 8.97 -27.13 -5.25
N TYR A 116 9.03 -26.19 -4.30
CA TYR A 116 7.87 -25.78 -3.52
C TYR A 116 6.97 -24.80 -4.28
N THR A 117 7.55 -23.75 -4.89
CA THR A 117 6.81 -22.65 -5.53
C THR A 117 6.60 -22.85 -7.04
N GLN A 118 7.29 -23.81 -7.63
CA GLN A 118 7.38 -24.06 -9.08
C GLN A 118 8.01 -22.90 -9.87
N GLN A 119 8.68 -21.96 -9.20
CA GLN A 119 9.30 -20.79 -9.82
C GLN A 119 10.69 -20.55 -9.26
N ALA A 120 11.60 -20.05 -10.10
CA ALA A 120 12.88 -19.57 -9.60
C ALA A 120 12.66 -18.32 -8.73
N ILE A 121 13.50 -18.14 -7.70
CA ILE A 121 13.41 -16.98 -6.81
C ILE A 121 13.39 -15.64 -7.58
N PRO A 122 14.25 -15.40 -8.60
CA PRO A 122 14.19 -14.17 -9.38
C PRO A 122 12.84 -13.99 -10.08
N GLU A 123 12.36 -15.02 -10.78
CA GLU A 123 11.08 -14.99 -11.50
C GLU A 123 9.89 -14.74 -10.56
N PHE A 124 9.91 -15.37 -9.38
CA PHE A 124 8.89 -15.18 -8.35
C PHE A 124 8.86 -13.72 -7.87
N CYS A 125 10.04 -13.14 -7.61
CA CYS A 125 10.17 -11.76 -7.18
C CYS A 125 9.77 -10.77 -8.29
N ASP A 126 10.17 -11.02 -9.53
CA ASP A 126 9.85 -10.15 -10.65
C ASP A 126 8.33 -10.12 -10.91
N THR A 127 7.68 -11.28 -10.86
CA THR A 127 6.21 -11.40 -10.95
C THR A 127 5.52 -10.65 -9.81
N LEU A 128 6.07 -10.75 -8.60
CA LEU A 128 5.55 -10.07 -7.42
C LEU A 128 5.68 -8.54 -7.52
N ILE A 129 6.82 -8.04 -8.01
CA ILE A 129 7.05 -6.62 -8.31
C ILE A 129 6.03 -6.12 -9.32
N GLN A 130 5.82 -6.86 -10.42
CA GLN A 130 4.82 -6.51 -11.43
C GLN A 130 3.40 -6.42 -10.85
N HIS A 131 3.02 -7.34 -9.96
CA HIS A 131 1.72 -7.29 -9.31
C HIS A 131 1.58 -6.07 -8.39
N LEU A 132 2.62 -5.73 -7.61
CA LEU A 132 2.63 -4.53 -6.77
C LEU A 132 2.51 -3.24 -7.61
N GLU A 133 3.28 -3.13 -8.69
CA GLU A 133 3.22 -2.00 -9.62
C GLU A 133 1.83 -1.86 -10.26
N SER A 134 1.20 -2.99 -10.62
CA SER A 134 -0.15 -3.01 -11.16
C SER A 134 -1.19 -2.52 -10.16
N VAL A 135 -1.08 -2.94 -8.89
CA VAL A 135 -1.95 -2.45 -7.81
C VAL A 135 -1.76 -0.95 -7.59
N LYS A 136 -0.52 -0.50 -7.46
CA LYS A 136 -0.18 0.93 -7.31
C LYS A 136 -0.76 1.78 -8.43
N LYS A 137 -0.53 1.37 -9.68
CA LYS A 137 -1.05 2.06 -10.87
C LYS A 137 -2.57 2.16 -10.84
N SER A 138 -3.26 1.10 -10.43
CA SER A 138 -4.72 1.10 -10.36
C SER A 138 -5.27 1.96 -9.22
N ILE A 139 -4.54 2.10 -8.10
CA ILE A 139 -4.85 3.06 -7.04
C ILE A 139 -4.71 4.49 -7.58
N ASP A 140 -3.60 4.80 -8.26
CA ASP A 140 -3.36 6.12 -8.86
C ASP A 140 -4.43 6.49 -9.90
N GLU A 141 -4.92 5.50 -10.68
CA GLU A 141 -6.00 5.69 -11.65
C GLU A 141 -7.33 6.05 -10.96
N ILE A 142 -7.68 5.39 -9.86
CA ILE A 142 -8.88 5.72 -9.06
C ILE A 142 -8.77 7.15 -8.52
N VAL A 143 -7.61 7.52 -7.99
CA VAL A 143 -7.33 8.87 -7.47
C VAL A 143 -7.49 9.93 -8.55
N TYR A 144 -6.89 9.70 -9.72
CA TYR A 144 -6.99 10.61 -10.85
C TYR A 144 -8.45 10.83 -11.27
N LEU A 145 -9.22 9.75 -11.46
CA LEU A 145 -10.62 9.82 -11.87
C LEU A 145 -11.52 10.48 -10.82
N LYS A 146 -11.19 10.34 -9.53
CA LYS A 146 -11.93 11.02 -8.46
C LYS A 146 -11.71 12.53 -8.52
N ARG A 147 -10.46 12.97 -8.65
CA ARG A 147 -10.12 14.40 -8.76
C ARG A 147 -10.73 15.04 -10.01
N GLU A 148 -10.71 14.34 -11.14
CA GLU A 148 -11.31 14.83 -12.39
C GLU A 148 -12.83 15.01 -12.25
N TYR A 149 -13.51 14.08 -11.56
CA TYR A 149 -14.93 14.18 -11.26
C TYR A 149 -15.26 15.38 -10.35
N ASP A 150 -14.55 15.52 -9.23
CA ASP A 150 -14.78 16.60 -8.26
C ASP A 150 -14.61 17.99 -8.92
N SER A 151 -13.65 18.10 -9.85
CA SER A 151 -13.45 19.32 -10.65
C SER A 151 -14.61 19.60 -11.60
N TRP A 152 -15.15 18.56 -12.25
CA TRP A 152 -16.27 18.70 -13.19
C TRP A 152 -17.57 19.09 -12.47
N ASP A 153 -17.84 18.48 -11.31
CA ASP A 153 -19.01 18.79 -10.49
C ASP A 153 -19.00 20.27 -10.07
N THR A 154 -17.85 20.74 -9.58
CA THR A 154 -17.64 22.15 -9.18
C THR A 154 -17.87 23.11 -10.36
N SER A 155 -17.30 22.81 -11.54
CA SER A 155 -17.43 23.65 -12.73
C SER A 155 -18.86 23.69 -13.28
N SER A 156 -19.61 22.59 -13.20
CA SER A 156 -20.99 22.51 -13.69
C SER A 156 -21.97 23.26 -12.79
N ARG A 157 -21.65 23.38 -11.50
CA ARG A 157 -22.47 24.05 -10.49
C ARG A 157 -22.25 25.56 -10.42
N SER A 158 -21.07 26.05 -10.80
CA SER A 158 -20.75 27.50 -10.84
C SER A 158 -21.27 28.21 -12.10
N GLY A 159 -21.90 27.51 -13.05
CA GLY A 159 -22.38 28.05 -14.34
C GLY A 159 -23.77 28.70 -14.32
N ASN A 160 -24.43 28.77 -13.16
CA ASN A 160 -25.85 29.13 -13.05
C ASN A 160 -26.06 30.28 -12.05
N ASP A 161 -25.30 31.38 -12.17
CA ASP A 161 -25.63 32.63 -11.50
C ASP A 161 -25.21 33.81 -12.39
N ALA A 162 -25.77 33.83 -13.61
CA ALA A 162 -25.83 35.03 -14.43
C ALA A 162 -27.22 35.64 -14.25
N HIS A 163 -27.45 36.29 -13.11
CA HIS A 163 -28.42 37.36 -13.09
C HIS A 163 -27.74 38.55 -13.78
N ASP A 164 -28.08 38.72 -15.05
CA ASP A 164 -27.66 39.86 -15.84
C ASP A 164 -28.22 41.14 -15.20
N ASP A 165 -27.44 42.22 -15.35
CA ASP A 165 -27.78 43.61 -15.08
C ASP A 165 -27.66 44.13 -13.62
N ALA A 166 -26.43 44.45 -13.23
CA ALA A 166 -26.14 45.73 -12.57
C ALA A 166 -24.68 46.11 -12.80
N ASP A 167 -24.46 47.18 -13.56
CA ASP A 167 -23.18 47.87 -13.74
C ASP A 167 -22.55 48.26 -12.40
N ILE A 168 -21.74 47.37 -11.83
CA ILE A 168 -20.84 47.72 -10.71
C ILE A 168 -19.49 48.06 -11.32
N LYS A 169 -19.24 49.36 -11.47
CA LYS A 169 -17.90 49.91 -11.75
C LYS A 169 -16.88 49.33 -10.75
N PRO A 170 -15.75 48.77 -11.20
CA PRO A 170 -14.67 48.41 -10.29
C PRO A 170 -14.01 49.70 -9.76
N ILE A 171 -13.92 49.80 -8.44
CA ILE A 171 -13.31 50.90 -7.72
C ILE A 171 -11.96 50.40 -7.17
N TYR A 172 -10.91 50.86 -7.85
CA TYR A 172 -9.47 50.94 -7.54
C TYR A 172 -8.58 49.70 -7.52
N ASP A 173 -7.47 49.89 -8.25
CA ASP A 173 -6.15 49.30 -8.07
C ASP A 173 -5.64 49.47 -6.63
N GLU A 174 -5.12 48.40 -6.04
CA GLU A 174 -4.03 48.47 -5.05
C GLU A 174 -3.11 47.24 -5.19
N ASP A 175 -1.81 47.53 -5.20
CA ASP A 175 -0.64 46.69 -5.53
C ASP A 175 -0.48 45.38 -4.70
N PRO A 176 0.35 44.41 -5.16
CA PRO A 176 0.36 43.05 -4.65
C PRO A 176 1.15 42.92 -3.34
N MET A 177 0.45 42.58 -2.25
CA MET A 177 1.11 42.38 -0.96
C MET A 177 1.37 40.90 -0.67
N ALA A 178 2.65 40.55 -0.85
CA ALA A 178 3.44 39.52 -0.16
C ALA A 178 3.04 38.03 -0.25
N LYS A 179 3.88 37.29 -0.97
CA LYS A 179 3.99 35.83 -1.01
C LYS A 179 4.31 35.27 0.40
N VAL A 180 3.33 34.67 1.05
CA VAL A 180 3.53 33.89 2.29
C VAL A 180 4.05 32.50 1.91
N GLN A 181 5.30 32.21 2.24
CA GLN A 181 5.86 30.85 2.28
C GLN A 181 5.32 30.15 3.52
N MET A 182 4.62 29.03 3.34
CA MET A 182 4.25 28.13 4.43
C MET A 182 5.08 26.86 4.30
N THR A 183 6.30 26.89 4.86
CA THR A 183 7.09 25.69 5.16
C THR A 183 7.02 25.45 6.65
N ALA A 184 6.19 24.48 7.06
CA ALA A 184 6.28 23.83 8.36
C ALA A 184 5.75 22.40 8.23
N GLU A 185 6.64 21.44 8.36
CA GLU A 185 6.32 20.01 8.48
C GLU A 185 5.49 19.79 9.75
N ILE A 186 4.22 19.43 9.59
CA ILE A 186 3.38 19.04 10.71
C ILE A 186 3.65 17.57 11.02
N ASN A 187 4.56 17.33 11.97
CA ASN A 187 4.86 16.00 12.49
C ASN A 187 3.78 15.61 13.53
N VAL A 188 2.83 14.77 13.13
CA VAL A 188 1.60 14.41 13.90
C VAL A 188 1.85 13.50 15.13
N PHE A 189 3.09 13.18 15.48
CA PHE A 189 3.41 12.13 16.48
C PHE A 189 3.80 12.62 17.89
N ALA A 190 3.35 13.79 18.35
CA ALA A 190 3.78 14.35 19.65
C ALA A 190 2.64 14.74 20.63
N ILE A 191 1.54 14.00 20.66
CA ILE A 191 0.55 14.11 21.76
C ILE A 191 0.15 12.72 22.23
N GLY A 192 0.92 12.20 23.16
CA GLY A 192 0.69 10.88 23.73
C GLY A 192 1.56 10.52 24.93
N GLN A 193 1.99 11.49 25.75
CA GLN A 193 2.46 11.19 27.12
C GLN A 193 2.14 12.35 28.05
N GLN A 194 1.06 12.21 28.80
CA GLN A 194 0.79 13.03 29.97
C GLN A 194 0.29 12.12 31.11
N HIS A 195 1.17 12.00 32.11
CA HIS A 195 0.93 11.82 33.55
C HIS A 195 0.60 10.42 34.10
N THR A 196 1.61 9.81 34.70
CA THR A 196 1.47 8.99 35.91
C THR A 196 2.08 9.76 37.08
N GLU A 197 1.24 10.36 37.92
CA GLU A 197 1.64 10.78 39.28
C GLU A 197 0.99 9.80 40.27
N GLN A 198 1.81 9.11 41.06
CA GLN A 198 1.36 8.34 42.22
C GLN A 198 1.25 9.27 43.42
N PRO A 199 0.20 9.17 44.25
CA PRO A 199 0.21 9.79 45.57
C PRO A 199 0.86 8.84 46.60
N GLU A 200 1.90 9.31 47.27
CA GLU A 200 2.42 8.74 48.52
C GLU A 200 1.39 8.94 49.63
N PHE A 201 1.00 7.85 50.29
CA PHE A 201 0.37 7.92 51.61
C PHE A 201 1.30 7.30 52.64
N ASN A 202 1.99 8.17 53.37
CA ASN A 202 2.54 7.88 54.68
C ASN A 202 1.38 7.65 55.65
N ASN A 203 1.50 6.65 56.52
CA ASN A 203 0.95 6.72 57.87
C ASN A 203 1.83 5.88 58.82
N GLU A 204 2.06 6.50 59.96
CA GLU A 204 2.75 6.07 61.18
C GLU A 204 2.09 4.87 61.86
#